data_AF-A0A0F7S9W2-F1
#
_entry.id   AF-A0A0F7S9W2-F1
#
_cell.length_a   1.000
_cell.length_b   1.000
_cell.length_c   1.000
_cell.angle_alpha   90.00
_cell.angle_beta   90.00
_cell.angle_gamma   90.00
#
_symmetry.space_group_name_H-M   'P 1'
#
loop_
_entity.id
_entity.type
_entity.pdbx_description
1 polymer ?
#
loop_
_entity_poly.entity_id
_entity_poly.type
_entity_poly.pdbx_seq_one_letter_code
_entity_poly.pdbx_strand_id
1 'polypeptide(L)'
;MGGQDINDKDAAQEWQSRKSSYPNLDERSWSHLKAELKPADGKGEKDGYGIDGPWRAFRVRGPMQFHLVGVLLEFSRCLAQRSISIFTVSTWDTDYICVKESDFGNACKALTEDGWNVVDQGE
;
A
#
# COMPACT_ATOMS: atom_id res chain seq x y z
N MET A 1 -8.68 19.89 -17.24
CA MET A 1 -7.36 20.10 -16.62
C MET A 1 -6.66 18.75 -16.64
N GLY A 2 -5.67 18.57 -17.52
CA GLY A 2 -5.03 17.28 -17.76
C GLY A 2 -4.27 16.84 -16.53
N GLY A 3 -4.56 15.63 -16.03
CA GLY A 3 -3.75 15.00 -15.00
C GLY A 3 -2.33 14.83 -15.53
N GLN A 4 -1.34 15.29 -14.76
CA GLN A 4 0.07 15.02 -15.07
C GLN A 4 0.25 13.51 -15.16
N ASP A 5 0.84 13.06 -16.26
CA ASP A 5 1.19 11.67 -16.46
C ASP A 5 2.17 11.25 -15.35
N ILE A 6 1.74 10.33 -14.50
CA ILE A 6 2.53 9.73 -13.42
C ILE A 6 3.81 9.06 -13.97
N ASN A 7 3.84 8.73 -15.27
CA ASN A 7 4.99 8.10 -15.93
C ASN A 7 5.83 9.07 -16.77
N ASP A 8 5.76 10.38 -16.51
CA ASP A 8 6.59 11.38 -17.18
C ASP A 8 8.08 11.20 -16.82
N LYS A 9 8.79 10.49 -17.71
CA LYS A 9 10.23 10.17 -17.55
C LYS A 9 11.11 11.41 -17.63
N ASP A 10 10.69 12.41 -18.41
CA ASP A 10 11.48 13.62 -18.62
C ASP A 10 11.39 14.51 -17.37
N ALA A 11 10.20 14.66 -16.79
CA ALA A 11 10.00 15.33 -15.51
C ALA A 11 10.78 14.64 -14.37
N ALA A 12 10.78 13.31 -14.32
CA ALA A 12 11.54 12.55 -13.34
C ALA A 12 13.06 12.76 -13.49
N GLN A 13 13.59 12.73 -14.71
CA GLN A 13 15.01 12.99 -14.97
C GLN A 13 15.40 14.43 -14.64
N GLU A 14 14.56 15.40 -14.98
CA GLU A 14 14.80 16.81 -14.65
C GLU A 14 14.88 16.98 -13.12
N TRP A 15 13.89 16.45 -12.38
CA TRP A 15 13.89 16.48 -10.92
C TRP A 15 15.16 15.86 -10.34
N GLN A 16 15.56 14.68 -10.83
CA GLN A 16 16.76 13.98 -10.36
C GLN A 16 18.05 14.78 -10.60
N SER A 17 18.17 15.45 -11.74
CA SER A 17 19.34 16.28 -12.06
C SER A 17 19.45 17.52 -11.17
N ARG A 18 18.31 18.01 -10.66
CA ARG A 18 18.21 19.25 -9.86
C ARG A 18 18.01 19.02 -8.36
N LYS A 19 17.85 17.78 -7.91
CA LYS A 19 17.51 17.44 -6.51
C LYS A 19 18.47 18.01 -5.46
N SER A 20 19.72 18.25 -5.83
CA SER A 20 20.74 18.85 -4.96
C SER A 20 20.61 20.37 -4.81
N SER A 21 19.79 21.00 -5.65
CA SER A 21 19.64 22.46 -5.73
C SER A 21 18.56 23.00 -4.78
N TYR A 22 17.82 22.15 -4.08
CA TYR A 22 16.80 22.54 -3.11
C TYR A 22 16.67 21.50 -2.00
N PRO A 23 16.25 21.88 -0.77
CA PRO A 23 15.91 20.93 0.28
C PRO A 23 14.76 20.05 -0.20
N ASN A 24 15.01 18.76 -0.35
CA ASN A 24 14.05 17.77 -0.86
C ASN A 24 13.82 16.59 0.10
N LEU A 25 14.52 16.58 1.24
CA LEU A 25 14.37 15.60 2.30
C LEU A 25 14.50 16.31 3.65
N ASP A 26 13.63 15.93 4.57
CA ASP A 26 13.65 16.35 5.95
C ASP A 26 14.20 15.22 6.82
N GLU A 27 15.29 15.47 7.56
CA GLU A 27 15.65 14.58 8.67
C GLU A 27 14.64 14.77 9.80
N ARG A 28 14.05 13.67 10.27
CA ARG A 28 13.06 13.69 11.36
C ARG A 28 13.41 12.63 12.40
N SER A 29 13.43 13.06 13.66
CA SER A 29 13.46 12.13 14.79
C SER A 29 12.11 11.43 14.91
N TRP A 30 12.12 10.24 15.50
CA TRP A 30 10.89 9.48 15.76
C TRP A 30 9.89 10.25 16.64
N SER A 31 10.37 11.10 17.56
CA SER A 31 9.51 11.92 18.41
C SER A 31 8.79 13.02 17.62
N HIS A 32 9.46 13.67 16.67
CA HIS A 32 8.84 14.68 15.81
C HIS A 32 7.84 14.05 14.84
N LEU A 33 8.20 12.93 14.20
CA LEU A 33 7.29 12.22 13.31
C LEU A 33 6.00 11.81 14.04
N LYS A 34 6.10 11.23 15.24
CA LYS A 34 4.90 10.89 16.04
C LYS A 34 4.04 12.10 16.41
N ALA A 35 4.64 13.28 16.60
CA ALA A 35 3.89 14.48 16.93
C ALA A 35 3.12 15.01 15.71
N GLU A 36 3.72 14.98 14.52
CA GLU A 36 3.09 15.35 13.25
C GLU A 36 1.92 14.43 12.90
N LEU A 37 2.08 13.12 13.15
CA LEU A 37 1.02 12.14 12.93
C LEU A 37 -0.12 12.25 13.96
N LYS A 38 -0.10 13.17 14.94
CA LYS A 38 -1.27 13.35 15.82
C LYS A 38 -2.37 14.16 15.10
N PRO A 39 -3.64 13.71 15.10
CA PRO A 39 -4.75 14.48 14.54
C PRO A 39 -4.92 15.82 15.25
N ALA A 40 -5.15 16.89 14.48
CA ALA A 40 -5.26 18.26 14.99
C ALA A 40 -6.43 18.49 15.95
N ASP A 41 -7.47 17.64 15.89
CA ASP A 41 -8.69 17.74 16.69
C ASP A 41 -8.76 16.70 17.84
N GLY A 42 -7.71 15.90 18.02
CA GLY A 42 -7.67 14.81 19.01
C GLY A 42 -8.63 13.65 18.71
N LYS A 43 -9.34 13.68 17.57
CA LYS A 43 -10.17 12.58 17.08
C LYS A 43 -9.37 11.84 16.02
N GLY A 44 -8.50 10.94 16.49
CA GLY A 44 -7.94 9.95 15.58
C GLY A 44 -9.04 9.19 14.88
N GLU A 45 -8.84 8.88 13.62
CA GLU A 45 -9.46 7.70 13.03
C GLU A 45 -9.25 6.55 14.04
N LYS A 46 -10.33 5.80 14.35
CA LYS A 46 -10.38 4.86 15.49
C LYS A 46 -9.26 3.80 15.44
N ASP A 47 -8.63 3.71 14.29
CA ASP A 47 -7.66 2.75 13.83
C ASP A 47 -6.20 3.29 13.98
N GLY A 48 -5.96 4.59 14.19
CA GLY A 48 -4.65 5.03 14.66
C GLY A 48 -4.39 6.53 14.54
N TYR A 49 -3.84 7.13 15.60
CA TYR A 49 -3.43 8.54 15.67
C TYR A 49 -2.57 8.94 14.44
N GLY A 50 -3.21 9.49 13.40
CA GLY A 50 -2.65 9.86 12.08
C GLY A 50 -1.66 8.86 11.47
N ILE A 51 -1.77 7.61 11.89
CA ILE A 51 -1.20 6.43 11.24
C ILE A 51 -2.41 5.74 10.67
N ASP A 52 -2.60 5.82 9.36
CA ASP A 52 -3.59 5.02 8.67
C ASP A 52 -3.21 3.55 8.89
N GLY A 53 -4.10 2.74 9.48
CA GLY A 53 -3.84 1.41 10.03
C GLY A 53 -4.75 1.14 11.22
N PRO A 54 -4.68 -0.03 11.92
CA PRO A 54 -3.78 -1.14 11.65
C PRO A 54 -4.10 -1.83 10.32
N TRP A 55 -3.05 -2.39 9.72
CA TRP A 55 -3.14 -3.13 8.46
C TRP A 55 -2.85 -4.60 8.69
N ARG A 56 -3.49 -5.45 7.90
CA ARG A 56 -3.15 -6.87 7.77
C ARG A 56 -2.72 -7.15 6.34
N ALA A 57 -1.69 -7.98 6.19
CA ALA A 57 -1.11 -8.27 4.89
C ALA A 57 -1.49 -9.68 4.41
N PHE A 58 -1.86 -9.78 3.14
CA PHE A 58 -1.80 -11.01 2.38
C PHE A 58 -0.39 -11.18 1.82
N ARG A 59 0.15 -12.39 1.87
CA ARG A 59 1.37 -12.76 1.14
C ARG A 59 0.99 -13.65 -0.04
N VAL A 60 1.38 -13.28 -1.25
CA VAL A 60 1.26 -14.17 -2.41
C VAL A 60 2.16 -15.40 -2.19
N ARG A 61 1.62 -16.62 -2.26
CA ARG A 61 2.42 -17.83 -1.97
C ARG A 61 3.19 -18.32 -3.21
N GLY A 62 4.44 -18.74 -2.99
CA GLY A 62 5.31 -19.41 -3.96
C GLY A 62 6.56 -18.59 -4.30
N PRO A 63 7.57 -19.16 -4.97
CA PRO A 63 8.49 -18.33 -5.74
C PRO A 63 7.71 -17.79 -6.93
N MET A 64 7.53 -16.46 -7.02
CA MET A 64 7.01 -15.87 -8.26
C MET A 64 8.00 -16.17 -9.39
N GLN A 65 7.67 -17.16 -10.23
CA GLN A 65 8.46 -17.43 -11.42
C GLN A 65 8.45 -16.16 -12.28
N PHE A 66 9.61 -15.74 -12.80
CA PHE A 66 9.84 -14.44 -13.45
C PHE A 66 8.90 -14.08 -14.62
N HIS A 67 8.13 -15.04 -15.12
CA HIS A 67 7.16 -14.89 -16.21
C HIS A 67 5.71 -14.72 -15.74
N LEU A 68 5.45 -14.77 -14.43
CA LEU A 68 4.12 -14.57 -13.87
C LEU A 68 3.77 -13.08 -13.83
N VAL A 69 2.86 -12.67 -14.70
CA VAL A 69 2.34 -11.29 -14.78
C VAL A 69 0.86 -11.26 -14.44
N GLY A 70 0.38 -10.11 -13.93
CA GLY A 70 -1.05 -9.88 -13.70
C GLY A 70 -1.59 -10.33 -12.34
N VAL A 71 -0.78 -10.92 -11.46
CA VAL A 71 -1.23 -11.32 -10.11
C VAL A 71 -1.77 -10.13 -9.32
N LEU A 72 -1.00 -9.03 -9.25
CA LEU A 72 -1.45 -7.83 -8.55
C LEU A 72 -2.63 -7.14 -9.26
N LEU A 73 -2.73 -7.26 -10.60
CA LEU A 73 -3.89 -6.75 -11.36
C LEU A 73 -5.17 -7.47 -10.94
N GLU A 74 -5.17 -8.81 -10.96
CA GLU A 74 -6.35 -9.59 -10.56
C GLU A 74 -6.69 -9.39 -9.09
N PHE A 75 -5.67 -9.33 -8.21
CA PHE A 75 -5.88 -9.12 -6.78
C PHE A 75 -6.51 -7.74 -6.49
N SER A 76 -5.93 -6.68 -7.07
CA SER A 76 -6.44 -5.31 -6.90
C SER A 76 -7.82 -5.12 -7.54
N ARG A 77 -8.08 -5.74 -8.69
CA ARG A 77 -9.40 -5.76 -9.33
C ARG A 77 -10.46 -6.34 -8.39
N CYS A 78 -10.19 -7.50 -7.79
CA CYS A 78 -11.11 -8.16 -6.86
C CYS A 78 -11.49 -7.25 -5.68
N LEU A 79 -10.50 -6.63 -5.04
CA LEU A 79 -10.74 -5.79 -3.86
C LEU A 79 -11.35 -4.43 -4.21
N ALA A 80 -10.97 -3.83 -5.33
CA ALA A 80 -11.55 -2.57 -5.81
C ALA A 80 -13.05 -2.70 -6.09
N GLN A 81 -13.52 -3.85 -6.59
CA GLN A 81 -14.96 -4.12 -6.79
C GLN A 81 -15.77 -4.07 -5.48
N ARG A 82 -15.12 -4.16 -4.32
CA ARG A 82 -15.73 -4.03 -2.99
C ARG A 82 -15.33 -2.76 -2.26
N SER A 83 -14.70 -1.81 -2.95
CA SER A 83 -14.19 -0.57 -2.37
C SER A 83 -13.21 -0.80 -1.21
N ILE A 84 -12.45 -1.89 -1.25
CA ILE A 84 -11.41 -2.19 -0.25
C ILE A 84 -10.09 -1.59 -0.73
N SER A 85 -9.55 -0.67 0.04
CA SER A 85 -8.26 -0.04 -0.24
C SER A 85 -7.11 -1.02 -0.01
N ILE A 86 -6.08 -0.92 -0.84
CA ILE A 86 -4.83 -1.68 -0.68
C ILE A 86 -3.63 -0.76 -0.70
N PHE A 87 -2.59 -1.19 0.01
CA PHE A 87 -1.21 -0.74 -0.20
C PHE A 87 -0.32 -1.97 -0.38
N THR A 88 0.69 -1.89 -1.25
CA THR A 88 1.49 -3.07 -1.65
C THR A 88 2.97 -2.87 -1.44
N VAL A 89 3.64 -3.90 -0.95
CA VAL A 89 5.09 -3.98 -0.83
C VAL A 89 5.60 -5.19 -1.61
N SER A 90 6.22 -4.94 -2.75
CA SER A 90 6.90 -5.97 -3.54
C SER A 90 8.29 -6.26 -2.98
N THR A 91 8.62 -7.53 -2.83
CA THR A 91 9.98 -8.02 -2.50
C THR A 91 10.62 -8.64 -3.73
N TRP A 92 11.78 -9.28 -3.54
CA TRP A 92 12.43 -10.06 -4.59
C TRP A 92 11.59 -11.27 -5.04
N ASP A 93 10.88 -11.92 -4.11
CA ASP A 93 10.25 -13.22 -4.28
C ASP A 93 8.72 -13.20 -4.28
N THR A 94 8.09 -12.18 -3.70
CA THR A 94 6.63 -12.09 -3.54
C THR A 94 6.15 -10.64 -3.39
N ASP A 95 4.84 -10.44 -3.55
CA ASP A 95 4.15 -9.25 -3.09
C ASP A 95 3.48 -9.47 -1.73
N TYR A 96 3.57 -8.46 -0.86
CA TYR A 96 2.73 -8.30 0.32
C TYR A 96 1.67 -7.24 0.02
N ILE A 97 0.40 -7.60 0.21
CA ILE A 97 -0.73 -6.75 -0.11
C ILE A 97 -1.48 -6.46 1.18
N CYS A 98 -1.35 -5.24 1.67
CA CYS A 98 -1.94 -4.76 2.91
C CYS A 98 -3.36 -4.25 2.67
N VAL A 99 -4.29 -4.65 3.54
CA VAL A 99 -5.64 -4.08 3.67
C VAL A 99 -5.83 -3.58 5.10
N LYS A 100 -6.75 -2.63 5.32
CA LYS A 100 -7.13 -2.23 6.67
C LYS A 100 -7.61 -3.46 7.45
N GLU A 101 -7.23 -3.56 8.72
CA GLU A 101 -7.64 -4.69 9.56
C GLU A 101 -9.16 -4.82 9.65
N SER A 102 -9.87 -3.69 9.71
CA SER A 102 -11.34 -3.61 9.67
C SER A 102 -11.96 -4.23 8.42
N ASP A 103 -11.25 -4.20 7.29
CA ASP A 103 -11.71 -4.75 6.01
C ASP A 103 -11.18 -6.16 5.75
N PHE A 104 -10.28 -6.69 6.58
CA PHE A 104 -9.60 -7.95 6.29
C PHE A 104 -10.58 -9.13 6.13
N GLY A 105 -11.60 -9.22 6.97
CA GLY A 105 -12.64 -10.25 6.84
C GLY A 105 -13.42 -10.14 5.52
N ASN A 106 -13.75 -8.92 5.11
CA ASN A 106 -14.43 -8.65 3.83
C ASN A 106 -13.51 -8.98 2.65
N ALA A 107 -12.22 -8.66 2.75
CA ALA A 107 -11.20 -8.98 1.76
C ALA A 107 -11.04 -10.49 1.58
N CYS A 108 -10.94 -11.26 2.66
CA CYS A 108 -10.89 -12.73 2.61
C CYS A 108 -12.11 -13.31 1.88
N LYS A 109 -13.32 -12.82 2.22
CA LYS A 109 -14.56 -13.26 1.56
C LYS A 109 -14.55 -12.91 0.07
N ALA A 110 -14.13 -11.70 -0.28
CA ALA A 110 -14.02 -11.23 -1.66
C ALA A 110 -13.13 -12.12 -2.52
N LEU A 111 -11.91 -12.34 -2.02
CA LEU A 111 -10.89 -13.14 -2.67
C LEU A 111 -11.38 -14.58 -2.83
N THR A 112 -11.97 -15.17 -1.78
CA THR A 112 -12.53 -16.53 -1.86
C THR A 112 -13.64 -16.64 -2.91
N GLU A 113 -14.54 -15.66 -2.98
CA GLU A 113 -15.65 -15.63 -3.96
C GLU A 113 -15.17 -15.41 -5.41
N ASP A 114 -14.05 -14.72 -5.61
CA ASP A 114 -13.39 -14.53 -6.92
C ASP A 114 -12.51 -15.74 -7.33
N GLY A 115 -12.35 -16.72 -6.43
CA GLY A 115 -11.64 -17.98 -6.70
C GLY A 115 -10.22 -18.09 -6.12
N TRP A 116 -9.81 -17.13 -5.28
CA TRP A 116 -8.53 -17.20 -4.57
C TRP A 116 -8.58 -18.20 -3.42
N ASN A 117 -7.52 -18.99 -3.27
CA ASN A 117 -7.38 -19.91 -2.15
C ASN A 117 -6.73 -19.21 -0.94
N VAL A 118 -7.54 -18.48 -0.17
CA VAL A 118 -7.10 -17.82 1.06
C VAL A 118 -6.94 -18.86 2.16
N VAL A 119 -5.74 -18.95 2.71
CA VAL A 119 -5.35 -19.98 3.69
C VAL A 119 -4.88 -19.28 4.95
N ASP A 120 -5.63 -19.47 6.03
CA ASP A 120 -5.27 -18.93 7.34
C ASP A 120 -4.00 -19.63 7.84
N GLN A 121 -2.96 -18.85 8.06
CA GLN A 121 -1.83 -19.29 8.87
C GLN A 121 -2.09 -18.70 10.24
N GLY A 122 -2.91 -19.38 11.05
CA GLY A 122 -3.15 -18.96 12.42
C GLY A 122 -1.84 -18.65 13.13
N GLU A 123 -1.85 -17.61 13.96
CA GLU A 123 -0.77 -17.32 14.91
C GLU A 123 -0.72 -18.37 16.04
#